data_AF-A0A535HQN5-F1
#
_entry.id   AF-A0A535HQN5-F1
#
_cell.length_a   1.000
_cell.length_b   1.000
_cell.length_c   1.000
_cell.angle_alpha   90.00
_cell.angle_beta   90.00
_cell.angle_gamma   90.00
#
_symmetry.space_group_name_H-M   'P 1'
#
loop_
_entity.id
_entity.type
_entity.pdbx_description
1 polymer ?
#
loop_
_entity_poly.entity_id
_entity_poly.type
_entity_poly.pdbx_seq_one_letter_code
_entity_poly.pdbx_strand_id
1 'polypeptide(L)'
;MGRGRGAGQHRHRPGAGSAGDGAGLRRGGDGGAACPSRRPRQHQPGGAGLEPGRWGARLLTATGGRSAADHPAADHRARAFDAGGPTLGDIGEEALLSALLEEGRRVSRLSTAVVLGAGDDAAVWAPPAGRALAVTQDALVEDQDFTRSWPGPYLLGRRALVVSLCDLAAMGAQPAFCLVTFCAPPATQVDDVLAIQAGLCDEALRVGCSVLGGDVSRCDGPIVLDVVAGGTVVPGAMLRRDAGRAGDVLLVTGVLGRAAAGLRLLTEPTAAEGIAAADAERWRRAQTEPMPRLVEGRLAAEAGVRCGGDLSDGLLADAARTTGASGCAAELWLDAIPVDAALPSAFPTDWVELALGGGEDFELLLAVPPGEQQRLHTAWPAHLAPLTEVGRLTEGAGVRLLDSRGGRELRPPAVRARHFR
;
A
#
# COMPACT_ATOMS: atom_id res chain seq x y z
N MET A 1 -26.84 -55.24 -41.24
CA MET A 1 -27.13 -55.01 -42.67
C MET A 1 -26.46 -53.70 -43.09
N GLY A 2 -25.64 -53.71 -44.16
CA GLY A 2 -24.98 -52.55 -44.84
C GLY A 2 -23.82 -51.87 -44.09
N ARG A 3 -22.52 -52.17 -44.32
CA ARG A 3 -21.55 -51.71 -45.38
C ARG A 3 -21.43 -50.17 -45.48
N GLY A 4 -20.25 -49.52 -45.49
CA GLY A 4 -18.84 -49.93 -45.58
C GLY A 4 -17.87 -48.77 -45.23
N ARG A 5 -16.65 -49.10 -44.78
CA ARG A 5 -15.32 -48.91 -45.43
C ARG A 5 -14.80 -47.47 -45.57
N GLY A 6 -13.63 -47.23 -44.97
CA GLY A 6 -12.70 -46.15 -45.32
C GLY A 6 -11.43 -46.19 -44.46
N ALA A 7 -10.37 -46.81 -44.98
CA ALA A 7 -9.06 -46.97 -44.34
C ALA A 7 -8.11 -45.83 -44.73
N GLY A 8 -7.11 -45.54 -43.89
CA GLY A 8 -5.97 -44.68 -44.23
C GLY A 8 -4.97 -44.57 -43.09
N GLN A 9 -3.94 -45.43 -43.13
CA GLN A 9 -2.80 -45.49 -42.21
C GLN A 9 -1.57 -44.74 -42.79
N HIS A 10 -0.56 -44.59 -41.92
CA HIS A 10 0.87 -44.27 -42.13
C HIS A 10 1.25 -42.80 -41.87
N ARG A 11 2.08 -42.44 -40.87
CA ARG A 11 3.37 -42.90 -40.29
C ARG A 11 4.60 -42.13 -40.82
N HIS A 12 5.42 -41.72 -39.85
CA HIS A 12 6.88 -41.43 -39.86
C HIS A 12 7.42 -40.09 -40.40
N ARG A 13 7.75 -39.17 -39.47
CA ARG A 13 9.09 -38.80 -38.91
C ARG A 13 10.32 -38.57 -39.85
N PRO A 14 11.34 -37.83 -39.38
CA PRO A 14 11.98 -36.69 -40.07
C PRO A 14 13.36 -37.02 -40.68
N GLY A 15 13.90 -36.09 -41.47
CA GLY A 15 15.25 -36.17 -42.06
C GLY A 15 16.00 -34.85 -41.98
N ALA A 16 17.29 -34.96 -41.64
CA ALA A 16 18.30 -33.93 -41.47
C ALA A 16 19.20 -33.77 -42.70
N GLY A 17 20.06 -32.74 -42.68
CA GLY A 17 21.24 -32.55 -43.54
C GLY A 17 21.05 -31.45 -44.60
N SER A 18 22.04 -30.64 -45.02
CA SER A 18 23.47 -30.53 -44.67
C SER A 18 24.08 -29.36 -45.46
N ALA A 19 24.97 -28.60 -44.82
CA ALA A 19 26.30 -28.15 -45.28
C ALA A 19 26.55 -27.44 -46.64
N GLY A 20 27.49 -26.47 -46.60
CA GLY A 20 28.21 -25.81 -47.70
C GLY A 20 28.62 -24.39 -47.27
N ASP A 21 29.81 -24.17 -46.70
CA ASP A 21 31.08 -23.76 -47.38
C ASP A 21 30.88 -22.57 -48.33
N GLY A 22 31.62 -21.45 -48.30
CA GLY A 22 32.86 -21.03 -47.64
C GLY A 22 33.43 -19.88 -48.48
N ALA A 23 34.11 -18.90 -47.86
CA ALA A 23 35.20 -18.09 -48.45
C ALA A 23 35.56 -16.92 -47.54
N GLY A 24 36.77 -16.93 -47.00
CA GLY A 24 37.44 -15.73 -46.52
C GLY A 24 38.22 -15.04 -47.64
N LEU A 25 38.65 -13.79 -47.42
CA LEU A 25 39.97 -13.25 -47.77
C LEU A 25 40.10 -11.75 -47.36
N ARG A 26 41.02 -11.53 -46.41
CA ARG A 26 42.09 -10.49 -46.33
C ARG A 26 41.81 -8.97 -46.47
N ARG A 27 42.15 -8.29 -45.35
CA ARG A 27 43.05 -7.14 -45.12
C ARG A 27 43.39 -6.12 -46.23
N GLY A 28 43.36 -4.84 -45.79
CA GLY A 28 44.13 -3.67 -46.27
C GLY A 28 43.19 -2.58 -46.80
N GLY A 29 43.24 -1.30 -46.47
CA GLY A 29 44.13 -0.44 -45.68
C GLY A 29 43.77 1.02 -46.05
N ASP A 30 43.86 1.91 -45.08
CA ASP A 30 44.00 3.39 -45.14
C ASP A 30 42.99 4.33 -45.85
N GLY A 31 42.73 5.44 -45.15
CA GLY A 31 42.01 6.64 -45.57
C GLY A 31 40.84 6.92 -44.62
N GLY A 32 40.89 7.78 -43.60
CA GLY A 32 41.58 9.06 -43.50
C GLY A 32 40.53 10.17 -43.43
N ALA A 33 40.00 10.48 -42.24
CA ALA A 33 39.34 11.76 -41.94
C ALA A 33 39.26 11.97 -40.42
N ALA A 34 40.02 12.95 -39.94
CA ALA A 34 40.20 13.29 -38.54
C ALA A 34 39.05 14.17 -38.00
N CYS A 35 38.54 13.84 -36.82
CA CYS A 35 37.82 14.78 -35.95
C CYS A 35 38.79 15.26 -34.86
N PRO A 36 38.95 16.57 -34.62
CA PRO A 36 39.99 17.07 -33.73
C PRO A 36 39.63 16.90 -32.26
N SER A 37 40.56 16.30 -31.52
CA SER A 37 40.63 16.36 -30.07
C SER A 37 41.18 17.71 -29.62
N ARG A 38 40.56 18.33 -28.60
CA ARG A 38 41.17 19.41 -27.83
C ARG A 38 41.28 18.96 -26.37
N ARG A 39 42.52 18.82 -25.91
CA ARG A 39 42.92 18.68 -24.51
C ARG A 39 43.01 20.06 -23.83
N PRO A 40 43.06 20.11 -22.48
CA PRO A 40 42.53 21.20 -21.68
C PRO A 40 43.49 22.38 -21.55
N ARG A 41 42.96 23.60 -21.40
CA ARG A 41 43.74 24.77 -21.00
C ARG A 41 43.73 24.89 -19.48
N GLN A 42 44.93 24.88 -18.90
CA GLN A 42 45.20 25.37 -17.56
C GLN A 42 45.15 26.91 -17.56
N HIS A 43 44.45 27.49 -16.59
CA HIS A 43 44.68 28.85 -16.09
C HIS A 43 44.26 28.91 -14.62
N GLN A 44 45.20 29.19 -13.72
CA GLN A 44 44.95 29.77 -12.39
C GLN A 44 45.23 31.31 -12.46
N PRO A 45 45.04 32.09 -11.38
CA PRO A 45 43.76 32.58 -10.89
C PRO A 45 43.73 34.13 -10.90
N GLY A 46 42.64 34.73 -11.37
CA GLY A 46 42.42 36.18 -11.28
C GLY A 46 41.42 36.48 -10.17
N GLY A 47 41.90 37.06 -9.07
CA GLY A 47 41.07 37.44 -7.94
C GLY A 47 40.11 38.58 -8.27
N ALA A 48 38.85 38.39 -7.92
CA ALA A 48 37.91 39.44 -7.56
C ALA A 48 37.00 38.81 -6.49
N GLY A 49 37.18 39.25 -5.24
CA GLY A 49 36.41 38.78 -4.10
C GLY A 49 34.93 39.07 -4.27
N LEU A 50 34.11 38.04 -4.11
CA LEU A 50 32.68 38.16 -3.90
C LEU A 50 32.40 37.65 -2.49
N GLU A 51 32.25 38.61 -1.59
CA GLU A 51 31.77 38.43 -0.22
C GLU A 51 30.38 37.76 -0.21
N PRO A 52 30.10 36.84 0.72
CA PRO A 52 28.75 36.34 0.95
C PRO A 52 27.84 37.47 1.45
N GLY A 53 26.97 37.95 0.56
CA GLY A 53 25.99 38.98 0.86
C GLY A 53 25.02 38.52 1.95
N ARG A 54 25.06 39.22 3.09
CA ARG A 54 24.04 39.25 4.13
C ARG A 54 22.64 39.41 3.54
N TRP A 55 21.85 38.34 3.49
CA TRP A 55 20.39 38.41 3.47
C TRP A 55 19.88 38.08 4.87
N GLY A 56 20.15 39.01 5.78
CA GLY A 56 19.63 39.04 7.13
C GLY A 56 19.12 40.45 7.41
N ALA A 57 17.86 40.52 7.83
CA ALA A 57 17.16 41.70 8.34
C ALA A 57 16.84 42.81 7.32
N ARG A 58 15.68 42.69 6.68
CA ARG A 58 14.78 43.83 6.39
C ARG A 58 13.42 43.35 5.89
N LEU A 59 12.56 42.99 6.84
CA LEU A 59 11.09 43.10 6.77
C LEU A 59 10.53 42.74 8.16
N LEU A 60 10.87 43.56 9.15
CA LEU A 60 10.20 43.61 10.44
C LEU A 60 9.98 45.08 10.78
N THR A 61 8.96 45.67 10.16
CA THR A 61 8.20 46.80 10.71
C THR A 61 7.02 47.07 9.80
N ALA A 62 5.83 47.23 10.41
CA ALA A 62 4.57 47.65 9.80
C ALA A 62 3.68 46.54 9.20
N THR A 63 3.34 45.55 10.01
CA THR A 63 1.98 45.18 10.45
C THR A 63 2.13 44.03 11.45
N GLY A 64 1.27 43.96 12.47
CA GLY A 64 1.42 43.03 13.59
C GLY A 64 1.33 41.56 13.16
N GLY A 65 2.48 40.96 12.84
CA GLY A 65 2.61 39.54 12.53
C GLY A 65 2.91 38.74 13.79
N ARG A 66 2.03 37.80 14.13
CA ARG A 66 2.42 36.66 14.96
C ARG A 66 3.31 35.77 14.08
N SER A 67 4.51 35.48 14.55
CA SER A 67 5.40 34.49 13.95
C SER A 67 4.70 33.13 13.94
N ALA A 68 4.75 32.41 12.81
CA ALA A 68 4.29 31.02 12.73
C ALA A 68 5.10 30.06 13.64
N ALA A 69 6.18 30.54 14.27
CA ALA A 69 7.04 29.75 15.16
C ALA A 69 6.62 29.73 16.65
N ASP A 70 5.52 30.40 17.04
CA ASP A 70 5.08 30.47 18.45
C ASP A 70 3.78 29.69 18.73
N HIS A 71 3.47 28.64 17.97
CA HIS A 71 2.45 27.67 18.40
C HIS A 71 3.06 26.77 19.48
N PRO A 72 2.56 26.78 20.74
CA PRO A 72 2.91 25.72 21.68
C PRO A 72 2.55 24.41 21.00
N ALA A 73 3.46 23.42 21.00
CA ALA A 73 3.22 22.11 20.43
C ALA A 73 1.93 21.53 21.01
N ALA A 74 0.81 21.76 20.31
CA ALA A 74 -0.46 21.19 20.65
C ALA A 74 -0.29 19.68 20.54
N ASP A 75 -0.94 18.93 21.42
CA ASP A 75 -0.96 17.48 21.28
C ASP A 75 -1.69 17.13 19.98
N HIS A 76 -0.93 17.04 18.88
CA HIS A 76 -1.44 16.77 17.53
C HIS A 76 -2.28 15.49 17.51
N ARG A 77 -2.03 14.56 18.44
CA ARG A 77 -2.70 13.26 18.53
C ARG A 77 -4.16 13.35 18.90
N ALA A 78 -4.59 14.40 19.59
CA ALA A 78 -5.95 14.57 20.08
C ALA A 78 -6.73 15.71 19.40
N ARG A 79 -6.11 16.43 18.46
CA ARG A 79 -6.76 17.54 17.74
C ARG A 79 -7.91 17.02 16.88
N ALA A 80 -9.05 17.71 16.92
CA ALA A 80 -10.13 17.55 15.93
C ALA A 80 -9.88 18.48 14.74
N PHE A 81 -10.39 18.09 13.55
CA PHE A 81 -10.39 18.99 12.39
C PHE A 81 -11.08 20.31 12.70
N ASP A 82 -10.66 21.36 11.99
CA ASP A 82 -11.26 22.67 12.01
C ASP A 82 -11.30 23.38 13.39
N ALA A 83 -10.41 23.00 14.32
CA ALA A 83 -10.34 23.56 15.68
C ALA A 83 -9.87 25.04 15.79
N GLY A 84 -9.63 25.71 14.67
CA GLY A 84 -9.26 27.12 14.56
C GLY A 84 -7.78 27.31 14.23
N GLY A 85 -7.41 28.51 13.79
CA GLY A 85 -6.05 28.86 13.40
C GLY A 85 -5.97 29.49 12.00
N PRO A 86 -4.75 29.80 11.52
CA PRO A 86 -4.56 30.26 10.16
C PRO A 86 -4.95 29.18 9.13
N THR A 87 -5.43 29.63 7.99
CA THR A 87 -5.75 28.78 6.84
C THR A 87 -4.60 28.71 5.84
N LEU A 88 -4.63 27.75 4.92
CA LEU A 88 -3.65 27.67 3.82
C LEU A 88 -3.61 28.95 2.99
N GLY A 89 -4.78 29.58 2.78
CA GLY A 89 -4.90 30.85 2.08
C GLY A 89 -4.23 32.02 2.81
N ASP A 90 -4.13 31.97 4.13
CA ASP A 90 -3.49 33.01 4.94
C ASP A 90 -1.96 32.94 4.88
N ILE A 91 -1.39 31.72 4.83
CA ILE A 91 0.06 31.52 4.92
C ILE A 91 0.75 31.35 3.55
N GLY A 92 0.01 30.87 2.54
CA GLY A 92 0.57 30.53 1.24
C GLY A 92 1.41 29.25 1.21
N GLU A 93 1.74 28.82 0.00
CA GLU A 93 2.39 27.53 -0.28
C GLU A 93 3.81 27.41 0.28
N GLU A 94 4.65 28.44 0.12
CA GLU A 94 6.06 28.42 0.53
C GLU A 94 6.22 28.23 2.06
N ALA A 95 5.37 28.91 2.84
CA ALA A 95 5.35 28.79 4.29
C ALA A 95 4.88 27.39 4.72
N LEU A 96 3.88 26.83 4.05
CA LEU A 96 3.39 25.47 4.29
C LEU A 96 4.49 24.45 4.01
N LEU A 97 5.11 24.48 2.82
CA LEU A 97 6.17 23.57 2.43
C LEU A 97 7.35 23.61 3.41
N SER A 98 7.74 24.79 3.86
CA SER A 98 8.80 24.95 4.86
C SER A 98 8.46 24.26 6.18
N ALA A 99 7.22 24.37 6.64
CA ALA A 99 6.76 23.72 7.87
C ALA A 99 6.66 22.18 7.73
N LEU A 100 6.18 21.69 6.58
CA LEU A 100 6.12 20.25 6.28
C LEU A 100 7.51 19.61 6.19
N LEU A 101 8.47 20.32 5.58
CA LEU A 101 9.86 19.90 5.50
C LEU A 101 10.53 19.86 6.88
N GLU A 102 10.25 20.82 7.76
CA GLU A 102 10.71 20.82 9.15
C GLU A 102 10.23 19.56 9.89
N GLU A 103 8.92 19.29 9.87
CA GLU A 103 8.33 18.11 10.51
C GLU A 103 8.89 16.81 9.91
N GLY A 104 9.09 16.78 8.59
CA GLY A 104 9.62 15.63 7.85
C GLY A 104 11.12 15.38 8.03
N ARG A 105 11.92 16.30 8.60
CA ARG A 105 13.39 16.14 8.72
C ARG A 105 13.75 14.82 9.39
N ARG A 106 13.01 14.43 10.42
CA ARG A 106 13.24 13.22 11.22
C ARG A 106 13.05 11.90 10.47
N VAL A 107 12.32 11.91 9.36
CA VAL A 107 12.04 10.74 8.51
C VAL A 107 12.66 10.82 7.12
N SER A 108 13.29 11.95 6.77
CA SER A 108 13.85 12.17 5.44
C SER A 108 15.03 11.25 5.07
N ARG A 109 15.68 10.63 6.07
CA ARG A 109 16.89 9.80 5.89
C ARG A 109 16.95 8.62 6.87
N LEU A 110 15.88 7.81 6.93
CA LEU A 110 15.89 6.61 7.78
C LEU A 110 16.79 5.50 7.24
N SER A 111 17.13 5.54 5.95
CA SER A 111 17.97 4.56 5.29
C SER A 111 19.15 5.22 4.58
N THR A 112 20.30 4.54 4.59
CA THR A 112 21.47 4.91 3.79
C THR A 112 21.24 4.76 2.28
N ALA A 113 20.15 4.10 1.88
CA ALA A 113 19.69 4.03 0.50
C ALA A 113 19.15 5.38 -0.02
N VAL A 114 18.80 6.32 0.87
CA VAL A 114 18.42 7.68 0.48
C VAL A 114 19.68 8.48 0.17
N VAL A 115 19.92 8.72 -1.11
CA VAL A 115 21.05 9.54 -1.61
C VAL A 115 20.71 11.02 -1.51
N LEU A 116 19.48 11.38 -1.86
CA LEU A 116 18.91 12.73 -1.76
C LEU A 116 17.46 12.62 -1.28
N GLY A 117 17.14 13.29 -0.17
CA GLY A 117 15.78 13.32 0.39
C GLY A 117 15.01 14.56 -0.05
N ALA A 118 13.93 14.89 0.67
CA ALA A 118 13.13 16.07 0.41
C ALA A 118 13.92 17.39 0.52
N GLY A 119 13.51 18.41 -0.26
CA GLY A 119 14.11 19.75 -0.26
C GLY A 119 14.88 20.12 -1.53
N ASP A 120 14.80 19.29 -2.57
CA ASP A 120 15.33 19.54 -3.92
C ASP A 120 14.25 19.15 -4.96
N ASP A 121 14.51 19.33 -6.25
CA ASP A 121 13.53 19.07 -7.33
C ASP A 121 13.09 17.59 -7.42
N ALA A 122 13.94 16.66 -6.96
CA ALA A 122 13.62 15.25 -6.90
C ALA A 122 14.42 14.54 -5.80
N ALA A 123 13.80 13.55 -5.17
CA ALA A 123 14.51 12.62 -4.31
C ALA A 123 15.28 11.59 -5.14
N VAL A 124 16.41 11.11 -4.59
CA VAL A 124 17.22 10.05 -5.18
C VAL A 124 17.35 8.93 -4.17
N TRP A 125 16.83 7.76 -4.54
CA TRP A 125 16.90 6.55 -3.73
C TRP A 125 17.54 5.41 -4.53
N ALA A 126 18.49 4.73 -3.91
CA ALA A 126 19.26 3.65 -4.53
C ALA A 126 18.86 2.29 -3.90
N PRO A 127 18.14 1.41 -4.63
CA PRO A 127 17.78 0.09 -4.10
C PRO A 127 19.02 -0.72 -3.74
N PRO A 128 19.00 -1.50 -2.65
CA PRO A 128 20.05 -2.46 -2.35
C PRO A 128 20.26 -3.44 -3.52
N ALA A 129 21.52 -3.81 -3.77
CA ALA A 129 21.87 -4.72 -4.85
C ALA A 129 21.11 -6.06 -4.75
N GLY A 130 20.62 -6.55 -5.89
CA GLY A 130 19.90 -7.83 -5.97
C GLY A 130 18.44 -7.78 -5.49
N ARG A 131 17.91 -6.60 -5.15
CA ARG A 131 16.49 -6.41 -4.82
C ARG A 131 15.73 -5.81 -6.01
N ALA A 132 14.44 -6.11 -6.12
CA ALA A 132 13.54 -5.43 -7.05
C ALA A 132 12.70 -4.39 -6.30
N LEU A 133 12.33 -3.31 -7.00
CA LEU A 133 11.46 -2.26 -6.50
C LEU A 133 9.99 -2.67 -6.67
N ALA A 134 9.22 -2.60 -5.59
CA ALA A 134 7.77 -2.61 -5.62
C ALA A 134 7.27 -1.18 -5.34
N VAL A 135 6.30 -0.72 -6.12
CA VAL A 135 5.69 0.61 -5.98
C VAL A 135 4.18 0.43 -5.97
N THR A 136 3.51 1.13 -5.07
CA THR A 136 2.05 1.25 -5.03
C THR A 136 1.65 2.68 -4.73
N GLN A 137 0.38 2.99 -4.94
CA GLN A 137 -0.20 4.30 -4.75
C GLN A 137 -1.67 4.17 -4.34
N ASP A 138 -2.05 4.83 -3.25
CA ASP A 138 -3.45 4.93 -2.81
C ASP A 138 -3.81 6.36 -2.44
N ALA A 139 -5.07 6.70 -2.65
CA ALA A 139 -5.63 7.99 -2.29
C ALA A 139 -6.71 7.84 -1.22
N LEU A 140 -6.74 8.78 -0.28
CA LEU A 140 -7.85 9.02 0.63
C LEU A 140 -8.51 10.35 0.26
N VAL A 141 -9.80 10.29 -0.04
CA VAL A 141 -10.63 11.41 -0.45
C VAL A 141 -11.66 11.70 0.64
N GLU A 142 -11.72 12.96 1.09
CA GLU A 142 -12.74 13.41 2.04
C GLU A 142 -14.15 13.15 1.47
N ASP A 143 -15.06 12.74 2.35
CA ASP A 143 -16.42 12.26 2.09
C ASP A 143 -16.52 10.94 1.30
N GLN A 144 -15.40 10.29 0.99
CA GLN A 144 -15.36 8.92 0.46
C GLN A 144 -14.70 7.96 1.46
N ASP A 145 -13.47 8.27 1.87
CA ASP A 145 -12.62 7.38 2.69
C ASP A 145 -12.52 7.83 4.16
N PHE A 146 -12.87 9.09 4.43
CA PHE A 146 -12.93 9.70 5.74
C PHE A 146 -13.83 10.95 5.72
N THR A 147 -14.14 11.51 6.89
CA THR A 147 -14.78 12.84 7.00
C THR A 147 -14.01 13.69 8.00
N ARG A 148 -14.34 14.97 8.13
CA ARG A 148 -13.71 15.79 9.20
C ARG A 148 -14.14 15.39 10.62
N SER A 149 -15.13 14.51 10.78
CA SER A 149 -15.51 13.99 12.10
C SER A 149 -14.73 12.74 12.52
N TRP A 150 -14.06 12.03 11.61
CA TRP A 150 -13.20 10.87 11.91
C TRP A 150 -12.20 10.61 10.78
N PRO A 151 -10.98 10.13 11.05
CA PRO A 151 -10.44 9.72 12.35
C PRO A 151 -9.80 10.86 13.16
N GLY A 152 -9.79 12.08 12.64
CA GLY A 152 -8.96 13.20 13.12
C GLY A 152 -7.65 13.30 12.33
N PRO A 153 -7.06 14.50 12.19
CA PRO A 153 -5.98 14.78 11.24
C PRO A 153 -4.72 13.92 11.48
N TYR A 154 -4.29 13.77 12.73
CA TYR A 154 -3.11 12.93 13.03
C TYR A 154 -3.32 11.46 12.65
N LEU A 155 -4.47 10.88 12.97
CA LEU A 155 -4.77 9.50 12.60
C LEU A 155 -4.97 9.35 11.09
N LEU A 156 -5.50 10.38 10.42
CA LEU A 156 -5.63 10.37 8.96
C LEU A 156 -4.26 10.28 8.28
N GLY A 157 -3.26 11.04 8.75
CA GLY A 157 -1.89 10.95 8.24
C GLY A 157 -1.26 9.58 8.43
N ARG A 158 -1.47 8.96 9.60
CA ARG A 158 -1.03 7.57 9.84
C ARG A 158 -1.72 6.61 8.88
N ARG A 159 -3.04 6.69 8.79
CA ARG A 159 -3.88 5.81 7.96
C ARG A 159 -3.51 5.93 6.48
N ALA A 160 -3.29 7.14 5.96
CA ALA A 160 -2.88 7.38 4.57
C ALA A 160 -1.63 6.58 4.19
N LEU A 161 -0.61 6.57 5.04
CA LEU A 161 0.58 5.74 4.79
C LEU A 161 0.27 4.25 4.95
N VAL A 162 -0.47 3.85 6.00
CA VAL A 162 -0.79 2.44 6.24
C VAL A 162 -1.49 1.80 5.06
N VAL A 163 -2.50 2.46 4.46
CA VAL A 163 -3.26 1.91 3.33
C VAL A 163 -2.31 1.50 2.19
N SER A 164 -1.42 2.40 1.76
CA SER A 164 -0.42 2.06 0.73
C SER A 164 0.61 1.02 1.20
N LEU A 165 0.93 0.95 2.49
CA LEU A 165 1.80 -0.10 3.01
C LEU A 165 1.15 -1.49 2.99
N CYS A 166 -0.17 -1.59 3.00
CA CYS A 166 -0.88 -2.87 2.93
C CYS A 166 -0.65 -3.58 1.59
N ASP A 167 -0.59 -2.83 0.49
CA ASP A 167 -0.21 -3.36 -0.82
C ASP A 167 1.23 -3.88 -0.85
N LEU A 168 2.17 -3.18 -0.20
CA LEU A 168 3.54 -3.66 -0.05
C LEU A 168 3.59 -4.94 0.80
N ALA A 169 2.80 -5.02 1.88
CA ALA A 169 2.66 -6.23 2.68
C ALA A 169 2.14 -7.41 1.83
N ALA A 170 1.13 -7.16 1.00
CA ALA A 170 0.53 -8.14 0.09
C ALA A 170 1.50 -8.69 -0.96
N MET A 171 2.60 -7.99 -1.23
CA MET A 171 3.68 -8.42 -2.12
C MET A 171 4.86 -9.07 -1.37
N GLY A 172 4.85 -9.06 -0.03
CA GLY A 172 5.99 -9.45 0.81
C GLY A 172 7.16 -8.47 0.75
N ALA A 173 6.89 -7.20 0.44
CA ALA A 173 7.90 -6.17 0.29
C ALA A 173 8.32 -5.58 1.64
N GLN A 174 9.60 -5.22 1.73
CA GLN A 174 10.13 -4.36 2.80
C GLN A 174 9.93 -2.89 2.39
N PRO A 175 9.12 -2.08 3.10
CA PRO A 175 8.98 -0.67 2.80
C PRO A 175 10.30 0.07 2.91
N ALA A 176 10.46 1.11 2.10
CA ALA A 176 11.68 1.89 2.03
C ALA A 176 11.40 3.40 2.01
N PHE A 177 10.40 3.83 1.23
CA PHE A 177 10.09 5.24 1.08
C PHE A 177 8.63 5.52 0.74
N CYS A 178 8.20 6.76 0.93
CA CYS A 178 6.96 7.28 0.37
C CYS A 178 7.10 8.72 -0.14
N LEU A 179 6.16 9.12 -0.99
CA LEU A 179 5.92 10.48 -1.47
C LEU A 179 4.45 10.80 -1.20
N VAL A 180 4.13 12.06 -0.89
CA VAL A 180 2.78 12.46 -0.46
C VAL A 180 2.29 13.65 -1.25
N THR A 181 1.16 13.53 -1.92
CA THR A 181 0.45 14.67 -2.51
C THR A 181 -0.71 15.07 -1.61
N PHE A 182 -0.78 16.35 -1.23
CA PHE A 182 -1.88 16.91 -0.44
C PHE A 182 -2.61 18.00 -1.24
N CYS A 183 -3.86 17.73 -1.60
CA CYS A 183 -4.72 18.70 -2.26
C CYS A 183 -5.79 19.19 -1.29
N ALA A 184 -5.96 20.51 -1.17
CA ALA A 184 -6.96 21.06 -0.27
C ALA A 184 -7.50 22.44 -0.70
N PRO A 185 -8.72 22.80 -0.24
CA PRO A 185 -9.21 24.17 -0.30
C PRO A 185 -8.32 25.15 0.47
N PRO A 186 -8.23 26.42 0.04
CA PRO A 186 -7.49 27.45 0.77
C PRO A 186 -7.98 27.66 2.22
N ALA A 187 -9.23 27.33 2.50
CA ALA A 187 -9.84 27.46 3.83
C ALA A 187 -9.40 26.37 4.83
N THR A 188 -8.69 25.32 4.38
CA THR A 188 -8.19 24.27 5.25
C THR A 188 -7.21 24.83 6.29
N GLN A 189 -7.30 24.37 7.54
CA GLN A 189 -6.47 24.87 8.62
C GLN A 189 -5.06 24.31 8.56
N VAL A 190 -4.06 25.17 8.76
CA VAL A 190 -2.64 24.79 8.71
C VAL A 190 -2.33 23.70 9.74
N ASP A 191 -2.83 23.85 10.97
CA ASP A 191 -2.60 22.90 12.06
C ASP A 191 -3.15 21.49 11.75
N ASP A 192 -4.21 21.38 10.95
CA ASP A 192 -4.74 20.08 10.54
C ASP A 192 -3.76 19.40 9.57
N VAL A 193 -3.19 20.15 8.63
CA VAL A 193 -2.17 19.64 7.70
C VAL A 193 -0.88 19.25 8.45
N LEU A 194 -0.46 20.05 9.44
CA LEU A 194 0.70 19.71 10.27
C LEU A 194 0.45 18.48 11.14
N ALA A 195 -0.76 18.32 11.69
CA ALA A 195 -1.13 17.11 12.42
C ALA A 195 -1.15 15.87 11.52
N ILE A 196 -1.67 15.98 10.28
CA ILE A 196 -1.58 14.92 9.26
C ILE A 196 -0.13 14.55 8.99
N GLN A 197 0.73 15.54 8.72
CA GLN A 197 2.16 15.31 8.48
C GLN A 197 2.84 14.62 9.67
N ALA A 198 2.55 15.06 10.90
CA ALA A 198 3.09 14.47 12.12
C ALA A 198 2.68 13.00 12.29
N GLY A 199 1.42 12.68 12.01
CA GLY A 199 0.92 11.31 12.00
C GLY A 199 1.62 10.44 10.97
N LEU A 200 1.71 10.92 9.74
CA LEU A 200 2.41 10.24 8.66
C LEU A 200 3.88 9.99 9.00
N CYS A 201 4.57 10.96 9.59
CA CYS A 201 5.96 10.85 10.01
C CYS A 201 6.14 9.85 11.17
N ASP A 202 5.24 9.83 12.16
CA ASP A 202 5.28 8.84 13.25
C ASP A 202 5.11 7.41 12.71
N GLU A 203 4.22 7.22 11.74
CA GLU A 203 4.01 5.94 11.09
C GLU A 203 5.21 5.52 10.23
N ALA A 204 5.76 6.46 9.46
CA ALA A 204 6.97 6.29 8.66
C ALA A 204 8.18 5.84 9.52
N LEU A 205 8.38 6.48 10.69
CA LEU A 205 9.38 6.04 11.68
C LEU A 205 9.13 4.62 12.15
N ARG A 206 7.89 4.30 12.51
CA ARG A 206 7.49 2.99 13.04
C ARG A 206 7.85 1.84 12.10
N VAL A 207 7.67 2.05 10.79
CA VAL A 207 7.90 1.01 9.77
C VAL A 207 9.25 1.11 9.05
N GLY A 208 10.05 2.14 9.36
CA GLY A 208 11.33 2.40 8.70
C GLY A 208 11.19 2.87 7.24
N CYS A 209 10.11 3.59 6.93
CA CYS A 209 9.82 4.16 5.61
C CYS A 209 10.24 5.63 5.59
N SER A 210 11.09 6.05 4.64
CA SER A 210 11.51 7.46 4.56
C SER A 210 10.51 8.31 3.78
N VAL A 211 10.13 9.50 4.29
CA VAL A 211 9.32 10.46 3.52
C VAL A 211 10.26 11.26 2.62
N LEU A 212 10.20 11.02 1.31
CA LEU A 212 11.15 11.56 0.35
C LEU A 212 10.73 12.90 -0.25
N GLY A 213 9.51 13.33 0.00
CA GLY A 213 8.96 14.56 -0.56
C GLY A 213 7.50 14.37 -0.94
N GLY A 214 7.04 15.19 -1.86
CA GLY A 214 5.62 15.28 -2.15
C GLY A 214 5.27 16.53 -2.93
N ASP A 215 3.97 16.77 -3.05
CA ASP A 215 3.40 17.96 -3.65
C ASP A 215 2.27 18.50 -2.78
N VAL A 216 2.05 19.81 -2.83
CA VAL A 216 0.88 20.44 -2.22
C VAL A 216 0.16 21.22 -3.30
N SER A 217 -1.16 21.09 -3.38
CA SER A 217 -1.92 21.76 -4.42
C SER A 217 -3.25 22.31 -3.93
N ARG A 218 -3.68 23.42 -4.53
CA ARG A 218 -5.02 23.95 -4.31
C ARG A 218 -6.02 23.13 -5.11
N CYS A 219 -7.11 22.72 -4.45
CA CYS A 219 -8.33 22.26 -5.14
C CYS A 219 -9.56 23.04 -4.64
N ASP A 220 -10.60 23.10 -5.46
CA ASP A 220 -11.93 23.61 -5.05
C ASP A 220 -12.84 22.47 -4.53
N GLY A 221 -12.32 21.24 -4.48
CA GLY A 221 -13.01 20.04 -4.06
C GLY A 221 -12.67 19.61 -2.62
N PRO A 222 -13.02 18.37 -2.23
CA PRO A 222 -12.64 17.81 -0.93
C PRO A 222 -11.12 17.72 -0.74
N ILE A 223 -10.68 17.58 0.51
CA ILE A 223 -9.29 17.22 0.82
C ILE A 223 -8.96 15.86 0.16
N VAL A 224 -7.80 15.80 -0.50
CA VAL A 224 -7.24 14.56 -1.06
C VAL A 224 -5.83 14.36 -0.55
N LEU A 225 -5.57 13.16 -0.04
CA LEU A 225 -4.25 12.66 0.34
C LEU A 225 -3.91 11.50 -0.56
N ASP A 226 -2.89 11.64 -1.40
CA ASP A 226 -2.41 10.57 -2.26
C ASP A 226 -0.98 10.19 -1.84
N VAL A 227 -0.76 8.91 -1.58
CA VAL A 227 0.52 8.39 -1.09
C VAL A 227 1.06 7.39 -2.08
N VAL A 228 2.24 7.68 -2.63
CA VAL A 228 3.05 6.69 -3.34
C VAL A 228 3.97 6.03 -2.32
N ALA A 229 3.92 4.71 -2.19
CA ALA A 229 4.82 3.94 -1.33
C ALA A 229 5.71 3.00 -2.15
N GLY A 230 6.99 3.00 -1.81
CA GLY A 230 8.02 2.17 -2.43
C GLY A 230 8.69 1.23 -1.43
N GLY A 231 8.97 0.02 -1.88
CA GLY A 231 9.62 -1.01 -1.09
C GLY A 231 10.46 -1.96 -1.93
N THR A 232 11.12 -2.91 -1.27
CA THR A 232 11.95 -3.90 -1.94
C THR A 232 11.45 -5.32 -1.72
N VAL A 233 11.46 -6.11 -2.80
CA VAL A 233 11.21 -7.55 -2.76
C VAL A 233 12.47 -8.31 -3.19
N VAL A 234 12.57 -9.56 -2.74
CA VAL A 234 13.55 -10.51 -3.31
C VAL A 234 12.96 -11.04 -4.63
N PRO A 235 13.67 -10.92 -5.77
CA PRO A 235 13.22 -11.53 -7.01
C PRO A 235 12.91 -13.01 -6.83
N GLY A 236 11.70 -13.44 -7.21
CA GLY A 236 11.24 -14.83 -7.09
C GLY A 236 10.71 -15.25 -5.71
N ALA A 237 10.80 -14.38 -4.69
CA ALA A 237 10.17 -14.55 -3.38
C ALA A 237 9.28 -13.32 -3.09
N MET A 238 8.28 -13.14 -3.96
CA MET A 238 7.22 -12.15 -3.82
C MET A 238 5.88 -12.88 -3.89
N LEU A 239 4.89 -12.33 -3.21
CA LEU A 239 3.51 -12.79 -3.30
C LEU A 239 2.85 -12.18 -4.55
N ARG A 240 2.02 -12.96 -5.25
CA ARG A 240 1.33 -12.55 -6.47
C ARG A 240 -0.07 -13.17 -6.53
N ARG A 241 -1.07 -12.40 -6.92
CA ARG A 241 -2.45 -12.90 -7.06
C ARG A 241 -2.64 -13.99 -8.13
N ASP A 242 -1.71 -14.10 -9.10
CA ASP A 242 -1.77 -15.06 -10.22
C ASP A 242 -0.95 -16.34 -10.00
N ALA A 243 -0.40 -16.54 -8.80
CA ALA A 243 0.44 -17.70 -8.49
C ALA A 243 -0.32 -18.84 -7.81
N GLY A 244 -1.63 -18.70 -7.58
CA GLY A 244 -2.47 -19.72 -6.96
C GLY A 244 -2.75 -20.88 -7.91
N ARG A 245 -2.99 -22.06 -7.32
CA ARG A 245 -3.30 -23.29 -8.03
C ARG A 245 -4.48 -24.01 -7.39
N ALA A 246 -5.27 -24.71 -8.20
CA ALA A 246 -6.30 -25.60 -7.68
C ALA A 246 -5.68 -26.61 -6.70
N GLY A 247 -6.29 -26.74 -5.52
CA GLY A 247 -5.79 -27.54 -4.41
C GLY A 247 -5.02 -26.76 -3.34
N ASP A 248 -4.60 -25.52 -3.63
CA ASP A 248 -3.98 -24.67 -2.61
C ASP A 248 -4.97 -24.36 -1.49
N VAL A 249 -4.48 -24.38 -0.25
CA VAL A 249 -5.20 -24.03 0.96
C VAL A 249 -5.22 -22.51 1.10
N LEU A 250 -6.40 -21.94 1.34
CA LEU A 250 -6.56 -20.51 1.59
C LEU A 250 -6.41 -20.23 3.09
N LEU A 251 -5.47 -19.34 3.43
CA LEU A 251 -5.21 -18.88 4.77
C LEU A 251 -5.47 -17.37 4.87
N VAL A 252 -5.97 -16.92 6.02
CA VAL A 252 -6.18 -15.50 6.33
C VAL A 252 -5.43 -15.14 7.61
N THR A 253 -4.79 -13.96 7.63
CA THR A 253 -4.24 -13.42 8.87
C THR A 253 -5.31 -12.71 9.71
N GLY A 254 -5.12 -12.72 11.04
CA GLY A 254 -5.88 -11.88 11.96
C GLY A 254 -7.35 -12.22 12.08
N VAL A 255 -8.18 -11.18 12.21
CA VAL A 255 -9.61 -11.28 12.52
C VAL A 255 -10.37 -10.28 11.66
N LEU A 256 -11.43 -10.74 10.99
CA LEU A 256 -12.18 -9.98 10.00
C LEU A 256 -13.42 -9.30 10.58
N GLY A 257 -13.87 -8.26 9.87
CA GLY A 257 -15.11 -7.53 10.10
C GLY A 257 -15.04 -6.44 11.18
N ARG A 258 -13.86 -6.19 11.74
CA ARG A 258 -13.69 -5.15 12.77
C ARG A 258 -13.73 -3.76 12.17
N ALA A 259 -13.06 -3.57 11.03
CA ALA A 259 -13.00 -2.29 10.34
C ALA A 259 -14.41 -1.88 9.87
N ALA A 260 -15.11 -2.77 9.16
CA ALA A 260 -16.48 -2.54 8.72
C ALA A 260 -17.47 -2.26 9.87
N ALA A 261 -17.36 -2.99 11.00
CA ALA A 261 -18.15 -2.68 12.19
C ALA A 261 -17.80 -1.29 12.75
N GLY A 262 -16.52 -0.94 12.80
CA GLY A 262 -16.04 0.38 13.20
C GLY A 262 -16.57 1.50 12.33
N LEU A 263 -16.54 1.32 11.01
CA LEU A 263 -17.11 2.27 10.06
C LEU A 263 -18.61 2.48 10.29
N ARG A 264 -19.36 1.40 10.54
CA ARG A 264 -20.79 1.51 10.88
C ARG A 264 -20.99 2.32 12.16
N LEU A 265 -20.18 2.11 13.19
CA LEU A 265 -20.26 2.90 14.43
C LEU A 265 -19.88 4.38 14.25
N LEU A 266 -19.01 4.70 13.29
CA LEU A 266 -18.59 6.08 12.99
C LEU A 266 -19.61 6.83 12.13
N THR A 267 -20.38 6.11 11.31
CA THR A 267 -21.31 6.70 10.34
C THR A 267 -22.78 6.61 10.77
N GLU A 268 -23.14 5.66 11.65
CA GLU A 268 -24.50 5.44 12.14
C GLU A 268 -24.54 5.61 13.68
N PRO A 269 -25.00 6.76 14.21
CA PRO A 269 -24.98 7.03 15.65
C PRO A 269 -25.73 6.00 16.52
N THR A 270 -26.80 5.40 15.99
CA THR A 270 -27.62 4.39 16.69
C THR A 270 -26.99 3.00 16.67
N ALA A 271 -25.98 2.75 15.82
CA ALA A 271 -25.38 1.43 15.68
C ALA A 271 -24.63 0.98 16.94
N ALA A 272 -24.29 1.90 17.85
CA ALA A 272 -23.63 1.60 19.12
C ALA A 272 -24.57 1.07 20.21
N GLU A 273 -25.89 1.14 20.01
CA GLU A 273 -26.88 0.73 21.02
C GLU A 273 -26.76 -0.76 21.36
N GLY A 274 -26.63 -1.08 22.65
CA GLY A 274 -26.52 -2.46 23.12
C GLY A 274 -25.15 -3.12 22.93
N ILE A 275 -24.17 -2.41 22.35
CA ILE A 275 -22.79 -2.91 22.18
C ILE A 275 -21.96 -2.50 23.39
N ALA A 276 -21.16 -3.42 23.93
CA ALA A 276 -20.26 -3.11 25.02
C ALA A 276 -19.24 -2.05 24.59
N ALA A 277 -18.98 -1.06 25.46
CA ALA A 277 -18.12 0.08 25.13
C ALA A 277 -16.70 -0.35 24.66
N ALA A 278 -16.16 -1.43 25.23
CA ALA A 278 -14.87 -1.98 24.85
C ALA A 278 -14.87 -2.60 23.43
N ASP A 279 -15.97 -3.20 23.00
CA ASP A 279 -16.13 -3.73 21.63
C ASP A 279 -16.26 -2.59 20.64
N ALA A 280 -17.11 -1.61 20.95
CA ALA A 280 -17.30 -0.43 20.13
C ALA A 280 -15.99 0.35 19.92
N GLU A 281 -15.19 0.51 20.97
CA GLU A 281 -13.89 1.18 20.88
C GLU A 281 -12.86 0.38 20.08
N ARG A 282 -12.80 -0.94 20.28
CA ARG A 282 -11.93 -1.82 19.49
C ARG A 282 -12.25 -1.75 18.00
N TRP A 283 -13.54 -1.73 17.64
CA TRP A 283 -13.97 -1.66 16.25
C TRP A 283 -13.72 -0.29 15.62
N ARG A 284 -14.01 0.81 16.33
CA ARG A 284 -13.63 2.16 15.86
C ARG A 284 -12.13 2.25 15.60
N ARG A 285 -11.30 1.75 16.51
CA ARG A 285 -9.84 1.71 16.33
C ARG A 285 -9.40 0.88 15.15
N ALA A 286 -10.03 -0.27 14.90
CA ALA A 286 -9.71 -1.07 13.72
C ALA A 286 -9.94 -0.29 12.42
N GLN A 287 -10.98 0.55 12.38
CA GLN A 287 -11.23 1.44 11.24
C GLN A 287 -10.25 2.63 11.21
N THR A 288 -9.99 3.30 12.33
CA THR A 288 -9.19 4.54 12.33
C THR A 288 -7.68 4.32 12.34
N GLU A 289 -7.23 3.17 12.85
CA GLU A 289 -5.83 2.81 13.08
C GLU A 289 -5.51 1.40 12.54
N PRO A 290 -5.66 1.15 11.23
CA PRO A 290 -5.30 -0.13 10.64
C PRO A 290 -3.80 -0.43 10.82
N MET A 291 -3.42 -1.70 10.72
CA MET A 291 -2.03 -2.14 10.81
C MET A 291 -1.64 -2.92 9.55
N PRO A 292 -0.60 -2.50 8.81
CA PRO A 292 -0.18 -3.23 7.64
C PRO A 292 0.57 -4.49 8.05
N ARG A 293 0.23 -5.63 7.43
CA ARG A 293 0.79 -6.96 7.72
C ARG A 293 2.17 -7.19 7.09
N LEU A 294 3.05 -6.20 7.22
CA LEU A 294 4.36 -6.15 6.55
C LEU A 294 5.27 -7.32 6.95
N VAL A 295 5.28 -7.68 8.23
CA VAL A 295 6.13 -8.77 8.74
C VAL A 295 5.56 -10.11 8.30
N GLU A 296 4.25 -10.29 8.40
CA GLU A 296 3.52 -11.48 7.97
C GLU A 296 3.72 -11.73 6.47
N GLY A 297 3.54 -10.72 5.63
CA GLY A 297 3.69 -10.83 4.17
C GLY A 297 5.12 -11.21 3.77
N ARG A 298 6.13 -10.56 4.37
CA ARG A 298 7.54 -10.89 4.13
C ARG A 298 7.86 -12.32 4.57
N LEU A 299 7.43 -12.71 5.77
CA LEU A 299 7.66 -14.06 6.31
C LEU A 299 7.01 -15.12 5.43
N ALA A 300 5.77 -14.91 4.98
CA ALA A 300 5.08 -15.83 4.07
C ALA A 300 5.86 -16.00 2.75
N ALA A 301 6.33 -14.90 2.15
CA ALA A 301 7.13 -14.94 0.93
C ALA A 301 8.46 -15.68 1.11
N GLU A 302 9.16 -15.43 2.21
CA GLU A 302 10.41 -16.10 2.61
C GLU A 302 10.19 -17.60 2.88
N ALA A 303 9.04 -17.96 3.45
CA ALA A 303 8.63 -19.35 3.70
C ALA A 303 8.23 -20.13 2.43
N GLY A 304 8.24 -19.49 1.26
CA GLY A 304 7.94 -20.15 -0.01
C GLY A 304 6.52 -19.94 -0.53
N VAL A 305 5.67 -19.19 0.18
CA VAL A 305 4.33 -18.82 -0.33
C VAL A 305 4.51 -17.91 -1.54
N ARG A 306 3.72 -18.13 -2.59
CA ARG A 306 3.78 -17.36 -3.84
C ARG A 306 2.49 -16.66 -4.19
N CYS A 307 1.36 -17.12 -3.65
CA CYS A 307 0.07 -16.51 -3.89
C CYS A 307 -0.40 -15.72 -2.67
N GLY A 308 -0.70 -14.44 -2.84
CA GLY A 308 -1.20 -13.60 -1.77
C GLY A 308 -1.82 -12.28 -2.25
N GLY A 309 -2.55 -11.63 -1.35
CA GLY A 309 -3.17 -10.32 -1.50
C GLY A 309 -3.58 -9.75 -0.14
N ASP A 310 -3.76 -8.45 -0.04
CA ASP A 310 -4.42 -7.79 1.10
C ASP A 310 -5.95 -7.95 1.02
N LEU A 311 -6.62 -7.69 2.15
CA LEU A 311 -8.07 -7.67 2.29
C LEU A 311 -8.56 -6.22 2.51
N SER A 312 -8.67 -5.46 1.42
CA SER A 312 -9.08 -4.06 1.40
C SER A 312 -10.55 -3.85 1.02
N ASP A 313 -11.13 -4.67 0.13
CA ASP A 313 -12.56 -4.56 -0.24
C ASP A 313 -13.42 -5.68 0.40
N GLY A 314 -12.79 -6.47 1.27
CA GLY A 314 -13.40 -7.59 1.95
C GLY A 314 -13.09 -8.93 1.31
N LEU A 315 -13.15 -9.98 2.13
CA LEU A 315 -12.71 -11.32 1.78
C LEU A 315 -13.28 -11.84 0.46
N LEU A 316 -14.57 -11.58 0.18
CA LEU A 316 -15.20 -12.07 -1.05
C LEU A 316 -14.68 -11.37 -2.30
N ALA A 317 -14.46 -10.06 -2.24
CA ALA A 317 -13.96 -9.27 -3.36
C ALA A 317 -12.49 -9.62 -3.66
N ASP A 318 -11.67 -9.72 -2.62
CA ASP A 318 -10.25 -10.05 -2.73
C ASP A 318 -9.99 -11.50 -3.11
N ALA A 319 -10.81 -12.44 -2.63
CA ALA A 319 -10.80 -13.81 -3.13
C ALA A 319 -11.22 -13.86 -4.61
N ALA A 320 -12.18 -13.05 -5.04
CA ALA A 320 -12.58 -12.98 -6.45
C ALA A 320 -11.44 -12.43 -7.34
N ARG A 321 -10.67 -11.45 -6.86
CA ARG A 321 -9.47 -10.97 -7.55
C ARG A 321 -8.40 -12.06 -7.67
N THR A 322 -8.14 -12.77 -6.57
CA THR A 322 -7.15 -13.85 -6.53
C THR A 322 -7.53 -15.00 -7.47
N THR A 323 -8.78 -15.45 -7.41
CA THR A 323 -9.30 -16.51 -8.29
C THR A 323 -9.28 -16.09 -9.77
N GLY A 324 -9.68 -14.86 -10.08
CA GLY A 324 -9.63 -14.32 -11.43
C GLY A 324 -8.20 -14.26 -12.00
N ALA A 325 -7.23 -13.82 -11.20
CA ALA A 325 -5.83 -13.75 -11.59
C ALA A 325 -5.18 -15.14 -11.71
N SER A 326 -5.51 -16.07 -10.80
CA SER A 326 -4.98 -17.44 -10.79
C SER A 326 -5.67 -18.40 -11.77
N GLY A 327 -6.77 -17.99 -12.41
CA GLY A 327 -7.57 -18.87 -13.28
C GLY A 327 -8.17 -20.07 -12.54
N CYS A 328 -8.54 -19.89 -11.27
CA CYS A 328 -9.11 -20.92 -10.40
C CYS A 328 -10.48 -20.47 -9.87
N ALA A 329 -11.20 -21.38 -9.21
CA ALA A 329 -12.28 -21.04 -8.29
C ALA A 329 -11.77 -21.05 -6.83
N ALA A 330 -12.58 -20.55 -5.91
CA ALA A 330 -12.34 -20.68 -4.47
C ALA A 330 -13.60 -21.22 -3.76
N GLU A 331 -13.38 -22.08 -2.77
CA GLU A 331 -14.36 -22.45 -1.77
C GLU A 331 -13.92 -21.85 -0.43
N LEU A 332 -14.78 -21.03 0.18
CA LEU A 332 -14.59 -20.47 1.52
C LEU A 332 -15.58 -21.12 2.49
N TRP A 333 -15.17 -21.36 3.73
CA TRP A 333 -15.99 -22.03 4.76
C TRP A 333 -16.33 -21.05 5.88
N LEU A 334 -17.61 -20.69 6.00
CA LEU A 334 -18.07 -19.64 6.91
C LEU A 334 -17.74 -19.94 8.37
N ASP A 335 -17.85 -21.19 8.81
CA ASP A 335 -17.51 -21.64 10.16
C ASP A 335 -16.02 -21.55 10.51
N ALA A 336 -15.14 -21.44 9.51
CA ALA A 336 -13.69 -21.37 9.67
C ALA A 336 -13.14 -19.95 9.56
N ILE A 337 -13.93 -18.98 9.09
CA ILE A 337 -13.48 -17.59 8.94
C ILE A 337 -13.27 -16.96 10.33
N PRO A 338 -12.10 -16.38 10.61
CA PRO A 338 -11.82 -15.78 11.90
C PRO A 338 -12.56 -14.45 12.03
N VAL A 339 -13.76 -14.47 12.61
CA VAL A 339 -14.57 -13.27 12.88
C VAL A 339 -14.38 -12.78 14.32
N ASP A 340 -14.55 -11.48 14.55
CA ASP A 340 -14.54 -10.97 15.93
C ASP A 340 -15.70 -11.61 16.72
N ALA A 341 -15.40 -12.19 17.88
CA ALA A 341 -16.33 -13.03 18.62
C ALA A 341 -17.61 -12.29 19.07
N ALA A 342 -17.55 -10.96 19.26
CA ALA A 342 -18.71 -10.16 19.64
C ALA A 342 -19.58 -9.75 18.44
N LEU A 343 -19.07 -9.90 17.20
CA LEU A 343 -19.73 -9.42 16.00
C LEU A 343 -21.09 -10.10 15.74
N PRO A 344 -21.23 -11.45 15.85
CA PRO A 344 -22.52 -12.11 15.63
C PRO A 344 -23.60 -11.72 16.64
N SER A 345 -23.22 -11.43 17.89
CA SER A 345 -24.17 -10.96 18.91
C SER A 345 -24.54 -9.49 18.75
N ALA A 346 -23.58 -8.64 18.33
CA ALA A 346 -23.81 -7.21 18.14
C ALA A 346 -24.60 -6.90 16.86
N PHE A 347 -24.35 -7.66 15.79
CA PHE A 347 -24.99 -7.49 14.49
C PHE A 347 -25.61 -8.81 13.99
N PRO A 348 -26.63 -9.36 14.68
CA PRO A 348 -27.15 -10.71 14.40
C PRO A 348 -27.64 -10.92 12.97
N THR A 349 -28.09 -9.86 12.30
CA THR A 349 -28.55 -9.90 10.91
C THR A 349 -27.45 -9.66 9.88
N ASP A 350 -26.38 -8.95 10.26
CA ASP A 350 -25.45 -8.33 9.31
C ASP A 350 -24.00 -8.75 9.52
N TRP A 351 -23.66 -9.50 10.57
CA TRP A 351 -22.28 -9.84 10.91
C TRP A 351 -21.53 -10.55 9.77
N VAL A 352 -22.24 -11.38 8.98
CA VAL A 352 -21.69 -12.04 7.79
C VAL A 352 -21.31 -11.01 6.73
N GLU A 353 -22.16 -10.01 6.50
CA GLU A 353 -21.86 -8.93 5.57
C GLU A 353 -20.67 -8.10 6.05
N LEU A 354 -20.64 -7.75 7.34
CA LEU A 354 -19.52 -7.01 7.93
C LEU A 354 -18.20 -7.78 7.84
N ALA A 355 -18.21 -9.10 8.07
CA ALA A 355 -17.00 -9.93 8.07
C ALA A 355 -16.49 -10.33 6.67
N LEU A 356 -17.38 -10.51 5.69
CA LEU A 356 -17.00 -11.04 4.36
C LEU A 356 -17.11 -10.03 3.23
N GLY A 357 -18.01 -9.06 3.34
CA GLY A 357 -18.26 -8.02 2.34
C GLY A 357 -17.84 -6.62 2.79
N GLY A 358 -17.51 -6.46 4.08
CA GLY A 358 -16.88 -5.28 4.63
C GLY A 358 -15.39 -5.22 4.29
N GLY A 359 -14.90 -4.03 3.94
CA GLY A 359 -13.51 -3.80 3.58
C GLY A 359 -12.64 -3.31 4.74
N GLU A 360 -11.41 -2.98 4.40
CA GLU A 360 -10.43 -2.27 5.22
C GLU A 360 -9.93 -3.01 6.47
N ASP A 361 -10.09 -4.34 6.51
CA ASP A 361 -9.45 -5.15 7.54
C ASP A 361 -7.92 -5.17 7.35
N PHE A 362 -7.43 -5.03 6.11
CA PHE A 362 -6.00 -5.02 5.73
C PHE A 362 -5.20 -6.25 6.20
N GLU A 363 -5.91 -7.34 6.41
CA GLU A 363 -5.32 -8.67 6.60
C GLU A 363 -4.81 -9.24 5.27
N LEU A 364 -4.06 -10.34 5.32
CA LEU A 364 -3.59 -11.03 4.13
C LEU A 364 -4.43 -12.27 3.84
N LEU A 365 -4.79 -12.45 2.58
CA LEU A 365 -5.24 -13.73 2.01
C LEU A 365 -4.06 -14.40 1.31
N LEU A 366 -3.72 -15.62 1.73
CA LEU A 366 -2.62 -16.41 1.17
C LEU A 366 -3.17 -17.71 0.57
N ALA A 367 -2.64 -18.15 -0.57
CA ALA A 367 -2.87 -19.50 -1.08
C ALA A 367 -1.57 -20.32 -0.98
N VAL A 368 -1.64 -21.42 -0.24
CA VAL A 368 -0.49 -22.24 0.14
C VAL A 368 -0.65 -23.65 -0.41
N PRO A 369 0.39 -24.25 -1.03
CA PRO A 369 0.32 -25.62 -1.52
C PRO A 369 -0.12 -26.62 -0.44
N PRO A 370 -0.94 -27.62 -0.81
CA PRO A 370 -1.43 -28.60 0.15
C PRO A 370 -0.26 -29.38 0.76
N GLY A 371 -0.22 -29.41 2.10
CA GLY A 371 0.84 -30.02 2.91
C GLY A 371 1.85 -29.00 3.45
N GLU A 372 2.01 -27.84 2.81
CA GLU A 372 2.96 -26.81 3.23
C GLU A 372 2.38 -25.87 4.31
N GLN A 373 1.05 -25.78 4.43
CA GLN A 373 0.40 -24.96 5.45
C GLN A 373 0.79 -25.37 6.87
N GLN A 374 1.00 -26.66 7.12
CA GLN A 374 1.42 -27.14 8.45
C GLN A 374 2.83 -26.64 8.81
N ARG A 375 3.75 -26.59 7.84
CA ARG A 375 5.09 -26.04 8.05
C ARG A 375 5.00 -24.54 8.34
N LEU A 376 4.18 -23.82 7.57
CA LEU A 376 3.96 -22.39 7.77
C LEU A 376 3.38 -22.10 9.16
N HIS A 377 2.34 -22.81 9.60
CA HIS A 377 1.77 -22.66 10.95
C HIS A 377 2.78 -22.96 12.05
N THR A 378 3.62 -23.99 11.88
CA THR A 378 4.63 -24.37 12.89
C THR A 378 5.72 -23.29 13.02
N ALA A 379 6.09 -22.67 11.90
CA ALA A 379 7.07 -21.58 11.89
C ALA A 379 6.45 -20.20 12.19
N TRP A 380 5.12 -20.10 12.28
CA TRP A 380 4.42 -18.83 12.44
C TRP A 380 4.64 -18.25 13.85
N PRO A 381 5.24 -17.07 13.99
CA PRO A 381 5.50 -16.50 15.30
C PRO A 381 4.20 -16.13 16.03
N ALA A 382 4.07 -16.54 17.29
CA ALA A 382 2.87 -16.33 18.10
C ALA A 382 2.52 -14.86 18.39
N HIS A 383 3.44 -13.92 18.16
CA HIS A 383 3.21 -12.49 18.34
C HIS A 383 2.65 -11.80 17.09
N LEU A 384 2.64 -12.48 15.93
CA LEU A 384 2.02 -11.98 14.71
C LEU A 384 0.52 -12.27 14.70
N ALA A 385 -0.19 -11.66 13.75
CA ALA A 385 -1.61 -11.95 13.55
C ALA A 385 -1.82 -13.48 13.34
N PRO A 386 -2.82 -14.11 13.99
CA PRO A 386 -3.10 -15.53 13.82
C PRO A 386 -3.31 -15.89 12.36
N LEU A 387 -2.81 -17.04 11.93
CA LEU A 387 -3.03 -17.55 10.58
C LEU A 387 -4.11 -18.63 10.64
N THR A 388 -5.19 -18.47 9.88
CA THR A 388 -6.38 -19.34 9.94
C THR A 388 -6.69 -19.92 8.58
N GLU A 389 -6.93 -21.22 8.50
CA GLU A 389 -7.41 -21.88 7.28
C GLU A 389 -8.89 -21.60 7.06
N VAL A 390 -9.22 -20.95 5.95
CA VAL A 390 -10.59 -20.47 5.66
C VAL A 390 -11.21 -21.12 4.43
N GLY A 391 -10.44 -21.91 3.68
CA GLY A 391 -10.91 -22.45 2.41
C GLY A 391 -9.83 -23.08 1.57
N ARG A 392 -10.11 -23.19 0.27
CA ARG A 392 -9.17 -23.69 -0.74
C ARG A 392 -9.47 -23.13 -2.12
N LEU A 393 -8.44 -23.08 -2.97
CA LEU A 393 -8.62 -22.92 -4.41
C LEU A 393 -9.05 -24.25 -5.03
N THR A 394 -9.92 -24.20 -6.02
CA THR A 394 -10.44 -25.36 -6.76
C THR A 394 -10.39 -25.11 -8.27
N GLU A 395 -10.62 -26.16 -9.06
CA GLU A 395 -10.84 -25.98 -10.50
C GLU A 395 -12.13 -25.18 -10.76
N GLY A 396 -12.14 -24.37 -11.82
CA GLY A 396 -13.28 -23.56 -12.23
C GLY A 396 -13.01 -22.06 -12.13
N ALA A 397 -14.07 -21.28 -11.90
CA ALA A 397 -14.00 -19.83 -11.71
C ALA A 397 -14.98 -19.35 -10.65
N GLY A 398 -14.67 -18.22 -10.02
CA GLY A 398 -15.52 -17.56 -9.03
C GLY A 398 -15.31 -18.03 -7.60
N VAL A 399 -16.08 -17.46 -6.68
CA VAL A 399 -16.00 -17.73 -5.23
C VAL A 399 -17.31 -18.35 -4.77
N ARG A 400 -17.22 -19.50 -4.09
CA ARG A 400 -18.33 -20.18 -3.43
C ARG A 400 -18.17 -20.07 -1.93
N LEU A 401 -19.22 -19.60 -1.25
CA LEU A 401 -19.29 -19.59 0.21
C LEU A 401 -20.06 -20.81 0.68
N LEU A 402 -19.47 -21.63 1.54
CA LEU A 402 -20.11 -22.80 2.16
C LEU A 402 -20.32 -22.53 3.65
N ASP A 403 -21.30 -23.20 4.27
CA ASP A 403 -21.45 -23.15 5.73
C ASP A 403 -20.25 -23.75 6.47
N SER A 404 -19.65 -24.78 5.89
CA SER A 404 -18.56 -25.59 6.44
C SER A 404 -17.83 -26.34 5.33
N ARG A 405 -16.71 -26.98 5.65
CA ARG A 405 -15.95 -27.80 4.70
C ARG A 405 -16.79 -28.94 4.13
N GLY A 406 -17.08 -28.88 2.83
CA GLY A 406 -17.92 -29.86 2.14
C GLY A 406 -19.40 -29.75 2.49
N GLY A 407 -19.80 -28.68 3.18
CA GLY A 407 -21.18 -28.41 3.55
C GLY A 407 -21.97 -27.70 2.46
N ARG A 408 -23.07 -27.06 2.85
CA ARG A 408 -24.03 -26.48 1.91
C ARG A 408 -23.55 -25.11 1.42
N GLU A 409 -23.73 -24.85 0.13
CA GLU A 409 -23.49 -23.52 -0.44
C GLU A 409 -24.49 -22.49 0.09
N LEU A 410 -23.96 -21.35 0.50
CA LEU A 410 -24.69 -20.20 1.00
C LEU A 410 -24.76 -19.13 -0.08
N ARG A 411 -25.80 -18.30 0.00
CA ARG A 411 -25.86 -17.08 -0.80
C ARG A 411 -24.85 -16.08 -0.20
N PRO A 412 -23.87 -15.58 -0.97
CA PRO A 412 -22.93 -14.60 -0.45
C PRO A 412 -23.65 -13.27 -0.13
N PRO A 413 -23.20 -12.54 0.91
CA PRO A 413 -23.70 -11.18 1.19
C PRO A 413 -23.36 -10.21 0.06
N ALA A 414 -23.95 -9.01 0.11
CA ALA A 414 -23.60 -7.94 -0.79
C ALA A 414 -22.16 -7.44 -0.53
N VAL A 415 -21.44 -7.05 -1.59
CA VAL A 415 -20.13 -6.40 -1.52
C VAL A 415 -20.31 -4.92 -1.83
N ARG A 416 -19.94 -4.04 -0.90
CA ARG A 416 -20.26 -2.60 -0.98
C ARG A 416 -19.13 -1.71 -1.54
N ALA A 417 -17.86 -2.11 -1.48
CA ALA A 417 -16.72 -1.27 -1.86
C ALA A 417 -16.57 -1.10 -3.39
N ARG A 418 -17.28 -0.13 -3.97
CA ARG A 418 -17.30 0.10 -5.43
C ARG A 418 -17.43 1.61 -5.73
N HIS A 419 -16.32 2.28 -6.09
CA HIS A 419 -16.24 3.74 -6.25
C HIS A 419 -17.17 4.39 -7.30
N PHE A 420 -17.62 3.66 -8.31
CA PHE A 420 -18.35 4.23 -9.46
C PHE A 420 -19.70 3.56 -9.72
N ARG A 421 -20.46 3.24 -8.66
CA ARG A 421 -21.70 2.45 -8.78
C ARG A 421 -22.94 3.12 -8.25
#